data_AF-A0A498RAL2-F1
#
_entry.id   AF-A0A498RAL2-F1
#
_cell.length_a   1.000
_cell.length_b   1.000
_cell.length_c   1.000
_cell.angle_alpha   90.00
_cell.angle_beta   90.00
_cell.angle_gamma   90.00
#
_symmetry.space_group_name_H-M   'P 1'
#
loop_
_entity.id
_entity.type
_entity.pdbx_description
1 polymer ?
#
loop_
_entity_poly.entity_id
_entity_poly.type
_entity_poly.pdbx_seq_one_letter_code
_entity_poly.pdbx_strand_id
1 'polypeptide(L)'
;MPKRKSKDAEIRVYLTAAQKLQIEKLAAINEKSVSQYLLDAGLSSSLDSAKMDFYTRINNDLTYLKRISYVNSKLGLLAAAEQTNDQDFAVKFYKATLEEAEKLFKEDQG
;
A
#
# COMPACT_ATOMS: atom_id res chain seq x y z
N MET A 1 -25.08 44.60 9.83
CA MET A 1 -23.82 43.95 9.39
C MET A 1 -23.97 43.52 7.93
N PRO A 2 -23.06 43.92 7.01
CA PRO A 2 -23.16 43.47 5.62
C PRO A 2 -22.77 41.98 5.54
N LYS A 3 -23.69 41.14 5.03
CA LYS A 3 -23.41 39.72 4.74
C LYS A 3 -22.46 39.66 3.53
N ARG A 4 -21.19 39.29 3.74
CA ARG A 4 -20.29 38.91 2.63
C ARG A 4 -20.92 37.73 1.89
N LYS A 5 -21.26 37.90 0.61
CA LYS A 5 -21.64 36.78 -0.27
C LYS A 5 -20.42 35.88 -0.43
N SER A 6 -20.56 34.55 -0.23
CA SER A 6 -19.50 33.61 -0.63
C SER A 6 -19.26 33.80 -2.13
N LYS A 7 -18.01 33.96 -2.53
CA LYS A 7 -17.64 33.90 -3.94
C LYS A 7 -17.44 32.42 -4.25
N ASP A 8 -18.48 31.79 -4.77
CA ASP A 8 -18.36 30.43 -5.26
C ASP A 8 -17.50 30.46 -6.54
N ALA A 9 -16.36 29.78 -6.51
CA ALA A 9 -15.46 29.67 -7.64
C ALA A 9 -15.52 28.24 -8.18
N GLU A 10 -15.82 28.09 -9.48
CA GLU A 10 -15.83 26.78 -10.14
C GLU A 10 -14.42 26.50 -10.69
N ILE A 11 -13.86 25.33 -10.35
CA ILE A 11 -12.59 24.84 -10.88
C ILE A 11 -12.84 23.56 -11.66
N ARG A 12 -12.36 23.51 -12.91
CA ARG A 12 -12.44 22.32 -13.76
C ARG A 12 -11.06 21.69 -13.88
N VAL A 13 -10.98 20.39 -13.59
CA VAL A 13 -9.76 19.59 -13.71
C VAL A 13 -9.95 18.56 -14.82
N TYR A 14 -9.06 18.58 -15.81
CA TYR A 14 -9.08 17.62 -16.91
C TYR A 14 -8.16 16.45 -16.57
N LEU A 15 -8.70 15.24 -16.64
CA LEU A 15 -8.01 14.00 -16.30
C LEU A 15 -8.17 12.98 -17.44
N THR A 16 -7.16 12.13 -17.60
CA THR A 16 -7.32 10.92 -18.42
C THR A 16 -8.27 9.93 -17.75
N ALA A 17 -8.83 8.98 -18.52
CA ALA A 17 -9.73 7.95 -17.99
C ALA A 17 -9.08 7.12 -16.86
N ALA A 18 -7.80 6.79 -16.99
CA ALA A 18 -7.06 6.04 -15.97
C ALA A 18 -6.89 6.84 -14.67
N GLN A 19 -6.53 8.12 -14.77
CA GLN A 19 -6.39 9.01 -13.61
C GLN A 19 -7.73 9.22 -12.90
N LYS A 20 -8.82 9.40 -13.67
CA LYS A 20 -10.16 9.53 -13.12
C LYS A 20 -10.55 8.30 -12.29
N LEU A 21 -10.37 7.10 -12.85
CA LEU A 21 -10.66 5.84 -12.16
C LEU A 21 -9.86 5.70 -10.86
N GLN A 22 -8.59 6.08 -10.88
CA GLN A 22 -7.73 6.03 -9.70
C GLN A 22 -8.19 7.01 -8.61
N ILE A 23 -8.53 8.24 -8.99
CA ILE A 23 -9.02 9.26 -8.05
C ILE A 23 -10.38 8.87 -7.47
N GLU A 24 -11.28 8.29 -8.27
CA GLU A 24 -12.57 7.79 -7.79
C GLU A 24 -12.41 6.70 -6.73
N LYS A 25 -11.50 5.75 -6.95
CA LYS A 25 -11.16 4.72 -5.95
C LYS A 25 -10.63 5.33 -4.66
N LEU A 26 -9.71 6.30 -4.77
CA LEU A 26 -9.12 6.96 -3.60
C LEU A 26 -10.16 7.78 -2.83
N ALA A 27 -11.04 8.49 -3.52
CA ALA A 27 -12.13 9.24 -2.91
C ALA A 27 -13.10 8.30 -2.17
N ALA A 28 -13.45 7.15 -2.77
CA ALA A 28 -14.30 6.14 -2.15
C ALA A 28 -13.68 5.53 -0.88
N ILE A 29 -12.38 5.21 -0.91
CA ILE A 29 -11.64 4.72 0.27
C ILE A 29 -11.67 5.73 1.42
N ASN A 30 -11.68 7.02 1.11
CA ASN A 30 -11.69 8.10 2.09
C ASN A 30 -13.10 8.62 2.42
N GLU A 31 -14.16 7.92 1.97
CA GLU A 31 -15.57 8.28 2.17
C GLU A 31 -15.90 9.73 1.73
N LYS A 32 -15.26 10.18 0.65
CA LYS A 32 -15.38 11.54 0.11
C LYS A 32 -15.90 11.54 -1.32
N SER A 33 -16.52 12.66 -1.72
CA SER A 33 -16.77 12.92 -3.14
C SER A 33 -15.46 13.22 -3.87
N VAL A 34 -15.40 12.94 -5.17
CA VAL A 34 -14.21 13.22 -6.00
C VAL A 34 -13.79 14.70 -5.90
N SER A 35 -14.76 15.62 -5.95
CA SER A 35 -14.52 17.05 -5.83
C SER A 35 -13.94 17.42 -4.46
N GLN A 36 -14.49 16.86 -3.38
CA GLN A 36 -13.98 17.12 -2.03
C GLN A 36 -12.57 16.55 -1.84
N TYR A 37 -12.32 15.35 -2.35
CA TYR A 37 -11.00 14.72 -2.30
C TYR A 37 -9.94 15.54 -3.03
N LEU A 38 -10.26 16.03 -4.23
CA LEU A 38 -9.36 16.91 -5.01
C LEU A 38 -9.16 18.27 -4.37
N LEU A 39 -10.21 18.84 -3.76
CA LEU A 39 -10.11 20.09 -3.03
C LEU A 39 -9.18 19.94 -1.82
N ASP A 40 -9.36 18.88 -1.02
CA ASP A 40 -8.51 18.61 0.13
C ASP A 40 -7.05 18.40 -0.29
N ALA A 41 -6.82 17.66 -1.37
CA ALA A 41 -5.48 17.44 -1.92
C ALA A 41 -4.85 18.72 -2.50
N GLY A 42 -5.65 19.61 -3.09
CA GLY A 42 -5.19 20.91 -3.59
C GLY A 42 -4.91 21.92 -2.47
N LEU A 43 -5.65 21.83 -1.37
CA LEU A 43 -5.49 22.67 -0.17
C LEU A 43 -4.41 22.13 0.78
N SER A 44 -4.05 20.84 0.69
CA SER A 44 -3.04 20.21 1.53
C SER A 44 -1.59 20.62 1.16
N SER A 45 -1.38 21.77 0.54
CA SER A 45 -0.09 22.23 0.05
C SER A 45 0.92 22.49 1.18
N SER A 46 1.53 21.43 1.68
CA SER A 46 2.97 21.37 1.86
C SER A 46 3.48 20.18 1.05
N LEU A 47 4.57 20.38 0.31
CA LEU A 47 5.26 19.28 -0.38
C LEU A 47 5.64 18.15 0.59
N ASP A 48 5.71 18.47 1.89
CA ASP A 48 6.02 17.55 2.97
C ASP A 48 4.83 16.65 3.34
N SER A 49 3.58 17.13 3.31
CA SER A 49 2.40 16.28 3.59
C SER A 49 2.20 15.24 2.48
N ALA A 50 2.36 15.63 1.21
CA ALA A 50 2.26 14.71 0.08
C ALA A 50 3.37 13.65 0.09
N LYS A 51 4.60 14.03 0.48
CA LYS A 51 5.70 13.08 0.70
C LYS A 51 5.42 12.15 1.88
N MET A 52 4.88 12.67 2.98
CA MET A 52 4.48 11.87 4.13
C MET A 52 3.38 10.86 3.77
N ASP A 53 2.38 11.26 3.00
CA ASP A 53 1.33 10.37 2.50
C ASP A 53 1.87 9.31 1.53
N PHE A 54 2.89 9.66 0.75
CA PHE A 54 3.59 8.72 -0.13
C PHE A 54 4.39 7.69 0.67
N TYR A 55 5.19 8.12 1.65
CA TYR A 55 5.93 7.20 2.52
C TYR A 55 5.01 6.36 3.41
N THR A 56 3.90 6.93 3.87
CA THR A 56 2.88 6.18 4.63
C THR A 56 2.26 5.08 3.78
N ARG A 57 1.97 5.36 2.50
CA ARG A 57 1.51 4.34 1.54
C ARG A 57 2.54 3.24 1.32
N ILE A 58 3.80 3.60 1.08
CA ILE A 58 4.90 2.61 0.95
C ILE A 58 4.99 1.75 2.20
N ASN A 59 4.93 2.34 3.40
CA ASN A 59 5.02 1.59 4.66
C ASN A 59 3.81 0.67 4.87
N ASN A 60 2.62 1.10 4.46
CA ASN A 60 1.41 0.26 4.50
C ASN A 60 1.53 -0.92 3.53
N ASP A 61 2.02 -0.70 2.32
CA ASP A 61 2.25 -1.75 1.33
C ASP A 61 3.33 -2.73 1.80
N LEU A 62 4.43 -2.24 2.36
CA LEU A 62 5.48 -3.07 2.98
C LEU A 62 4.93 -3.90 4.14
N THR A 63 4.05 -3.32 4.96
CA THR A 63 3.40 -4.03 6.06
C THR A 63 2.47 -5.12 5.54
N TYR A 64 1.71 -4.84 4.48
CA TYR A 64 0.85 -5.81 3.82
C TYR A 64 1.65 -6.98 3.21
N LEU A 65 2.74 -6.68 2.51
CA LEU A 65 3.66 -7.69 1.96
C LEU A 65 4.27 -8.57 3.06
N LYS A 66 4.70 -7.98 4.18
CA LYS A 66 5.19 -8.73 5.35
C LYS A 66 4.13 -9.66 5.94
N ARG A 67 2.87 -9.20 6.03
CA ARG A 67 1.74 -10.02 6.51
C ARG A 67 1.44 -11.19 5.59
N ILE A 68 1.39 -10.97 4.27
CA ILE A 68 1.19 -12.05 3.29
C ILE A 68 2.34 -13.05 3.38
N SER A 69 3.59 -12.56 3.44
CA SER A 69 4.76 -13.42 3.55
C SER A 69 4.66 -14.31 4.80
N TYR A 70 4.28 -13.75 5.95
CA TYR A 70 4.04 -14.52 7.18
C TYR A 70 2.98 -15.62 7.01
N VAL A 71 1.83 -15.30 6.40
CA VAL A 71 0.76 -16.27 6.16
C VAL A 71 1.22 -17.38 5.22
N ASN A 72 1.88 -17.02 4.11
CA ASN A 72 2.41 -17.99 3.15
C ASN A 72 3.47 -18.91 3.78
N SER A 73 4.36 -18.36 4.61
CA SER A 73 5.34 -19.14 5.36
C SER A 73 4.68 -20.11 6.35
N LYS A 74 3.63 -19.67 7.04
CA LYS A 74 2.85 -20.54 7.95
C LYS A 74 2.13 -21.66 7.19
N LEU A 75 1.52 -21.35 6.05
CA LEU A 75 0.88 -22.34 5.19
C LEU A 75 1.89 -23.33 4.62
N GLY A 76 3.05 -22.87 4.17
CA GLY A 76 4.12 -23.74 3.68
C GLY A 76 4.68 -24.66 4.76
N LEU A 77 4.88 -24.14 5.97
CA LEU A 77 5.31 -24.95 7.13
C LEU A 77 4.27 -26.00 7.51
N LEU A 78 2.98 -25.65 7.50
CA LEU A 78 1.90 -26.59 7.77
C LEU A 78 1.82 -27.67 6.69
N ALA A 79 1.85 -27.29 5.40
CA ALA A 79 1.83 -28.23 4.29
C ALA A 79 3.05 -29.18 4.33
N ALA A 80 4.23 -28.66 4.65
CA ALA A 80 5.42 -29.48 4.82
C ALA A 80 5.25 -30.45 6.01
N ALA A 81 4.79 -29.97 7.16
CA ALA A 81 4.59 -30.81 8.35
C ALA A 81 3.50 -31.88 8.12
N GLU A 82 2.43 -31.56 7.40
CA GLU A 82 1.38 -32.52 7.04
C GLU A 82 1.88 -33.57 6.04
N GLN A 83 2.74 -33.20 5.08
CA GLN A 83 3.32 -34.15 4.13
C GLN A 83 4.38 -35.05 4.74
N THR A 84 5.18 -34.54 5.69
CA THR A 84 6.30 -35.30 6.26
C THR A 84 5.98 -35.96 7.59
N ASN A 85 4.87 -35.60 8.26
CA ASN A 85 4.60 -35.95 9.67
C ASN A 85 5.75 -35.59 10.63
N ASP A 86 6.64 -34.70 10.20
CA ASP A 86 7.85 -34.31 10.90
C ASP A 86 7.97 -32.78 10.89
N GLN A 87 7.58 -32.19 12.02
CA GLN A 87 7.57 -30.75 12.24
C GLN A 87 9.00 -30.18 12.29
N ASP A 88 9.98 -30.95 12.75
CA ASP A 88 11.38 -30.52 12.81
C ASP A 88 11.99 -30.45 11.40
N PHE A 89 11.64 -31.39 10.52
CA PHE A 89 12.00 -31.34 9.11
C PHE A 89 11.41 -30.10 8.43
N ALA A 90 10.12 -29.80 8.64
CA ALA A 90 9.46 -28.64 8.05
C ALA A 90 10.14 -27.32 8.44
N VAL A 91 10.51 -27.16 9.72
CA VAL A 91 11.21 -25.97 10.22
C VAL A 91 12.61 -25.85 9.62
N LYS A 92 13.36 -26.95 9.52
CA LYS A 92 14.70 -26.96 8.90
C LYS A 92 14.64 -26.61 7.41
N PHE A 93 13.70 -27.20 6.68
CA PHE A 93 13.49 -26.91 5.26
C PHE A 93 13.19 -25.43 5.03
N TYR A 94 12.25 -24.86 5.80
CA TYR A 94 11.91 -23.45 5.70
C TYR A 94 13.10 -22.51 5.97
N LYS A 95 13.94 -22.82 6.97
CA LYS A 95 15.16 -22.04 7.23
C LYS A 95 16.15 -22.12 6.07
N ALA A 96 16.38 -23.30 5.51
CA ALA A 96 17.27 -23.46 4.36
C ALA A 96 16.79 -22.66 3.14
N THR A 97 15.48 -22.68 2.85
CA THR A 97 14.90 -21.90 1.75
C THR A 97 15.01 -20.39 1.99
N LEU A 98 14.85 -19.92 3.24
CA LEU A 98 15.07 -18.51 3.57
C LEU A 98 16.54 -18.09 3.36
N GLU A 99 17.49 -18.91 3.80
CA GLU A 99 18.92 -18.63 3.62
C GLU A 99 19.32 -18.61 2.14
N GLU A 100 18.76 -19.51 1.33
CA GLU A 100 18.97 -19.55 -0.12
C GLU A 100 18.40 -18.31 -0.81
N ALA A 101 17.17 -17.91 -0.46
CA ALA A 101 16.57 -16.68 -0.95
C ALA A 101 17.40 -15.44 -0.57
N GLU A 102 17.86 -15.34 0.68
CA GLU A 102 18.70 -14.22 1.13
C GLU A 102 20.02 -14.10 0.35
N LYS A 103 20.63 -15.23 -0.04
CA LYS A 103 21.85 -15.23 -0.86
C LYS A 103 21.56 -14.71 -2.27
N LEU A 104 20.55 -15.28 -2.93
CA LEU A 104 20.15 -14.89 -4.29
C LEU A 104 19.81 -13.40 -4.40
N PHE A 105 19.02 -12.86 -3.46
CA PHE A 105 18.63 -11.45 -3.50
C PHE A 105 19.72 -10.47 -3.03
N LYS A 106 20.77 -10.94 -2.35
CA LYS A 106 21.96 -10.12 -2.05
C LYS A 106 22.92 -10.05 -3.23
N GLU A 107 23.04 -11.13 -4.00
CA GLU A 107 23.88 -11.17 -5.21
C GLU A 107 23.30 -10.33 -6.34
N ASP A 108 21.97 -10.19 -6.45
CA ASP A 108 21.29 -9.32 -7.43
C ASP A 108 21.40 -7.80 -7.15
N GLN A 109 22.03 -7.39 -6.04
CA GLN A 109 22.28 -5.98 -5.69
C GLN A 109 23.74 -5.53 -5.82
N GLY A 110 24.63 -6.40 -6.35
CA GLY A 110 26.01 -6.08 -6.71
C GLY A 110 26.18 -5.86 -8.21
#